data_AF-A0A3R8KPZ6-F1
#
_entry.id   AF-A0A3R8KPZ6-F1
#
_cell.length_a   1.000
_cell.length_b   1.000
_cell.length_c   1.000
_cell.angle_alpha   90.00
_cell.angle_beta   90.00
_cell.angle_gamma   90.00
#
_symmetry.space_group_name_H-M   'P 1'
#
loop_
_entity.id
_entity.type
_entity.pdbx_description
1 polymer ?
#
loop_
_entity_poly.entity_id
_entity_poly.type
_entity_poly.pdbx_seq_one_letter_code
_entity_poly.pdbx_strand_id
1 'polypeptide(L)'
;MNYHFPCKADAGFSRVFNVGEAEMKLTGFGLLKLAAGEKHAAKTGTLEMALVILGGRCAVRGPGFDFAEVGGRADVFSGLAHTRFICPVGWTTRS
;
A
#
# COMPACT_ATOMS: atom_id res chain seq x y z
N MET A 1 7.00 25.86 -8.35
CA MET A 1 6.17 24.64 -8.22
C MET A 1 6.53 23.97 -6.90
N ASN A 2 5.55 23.55 -6.10
CA ASN A 2 5.81 22.89 -4.81
C ASN A 2 5.46 21.40 -4.92
N TYR A 3 6.47 20.53 -4.93
CA TYR A 3 6.31 19.08 -4.99
C TYR A 3 6.31 18.41 -3.61
N HIS A 4 6.28 19.20 -2.54
CA HIS A 4 6.21 18.69 -1.19
C HIS A 4 4.76 18.44 -0.78
N PHE A 5 4.40 17.15 -0.65
CA PHE A 5 3.09 16.71 -0.18
C PHE A 5 3.22 16.21 1.27
N PRO A 6 2.85 17.01 2.29
CA PRO A 6 2.87 16.55 3.66
C PRO A 6 1.77 15.49 3.86
N CYS A 7 2.18 14.24 4.05
CA CYS A 7 1.27 13.16 4.43
C CYS A 7 1.45 12.86 5.91
N LYS A 8 0.45 13.18 6.73
CA LYS A 8 0.41 12.65 8.09
C LYS A 8 0.14 11.15 7.99
N ALA A 9 1.04 10.35 8.56
CA ALA A 9 0.92 8.90 8.61
C ALA A 9 -0.11 8.52 9.69
N ASP A 10 -1.34 8.94 9.48
CA ASP A 10 -2.50 8.65 10.32
C ASP A 10 -2.92 7.19 10.12
N ALA A 11 -3.72 6.65 11.04
CA ALA A 11 -4.22 5.29 10.94
C ALA A 11 -5.14 5.14 9.71
N GLY A 12 -5.00 4.02 9.00
CA GLY A 12 -5.72 3.74 7.75
C GLY A 12 -4.97 4.18 6.50
N PHE A 13 -5.72 4.38 5.41
CA PHE A 13 -5.18 4.75 4.10
C PHE A 13 -5.20 6.27 3.91
N SER A 14 -4.02 6.87 3.81
CA SER A 14 -3.81 8.27 3.48
C SER A 14 -3.43 8.42 2.01
N ARG A 15 -4.29 9.07 1.22
CA ARG A 15 -3.98 9.44 -0.16
C ARG A 15 -2.97 10.58 -0.16
N VAL A 16 -1.83 10.41 -0.85
CA VAL A 16 -0.82 11.48 -1.01
C VAL A 16 -1.13 12.30 -2.25
N PHE A 17 -1.43 11.65 -3.38
CA PHE A 17 -1.95 12.30 -4.59
C PHE A 17 -2.68 11.29 -5.49
N ASN A 18 -3.60 11.79 -6.32
CA ASN A 18 -4.36 11.00 -7.29
C ASN A 18 -3.64 10.90 -8.64
N VAL A 19 -4.07 9.92 -9.44
CA VAL A 19 -3.64 9.83 -10.85
C VAL A 19 -4.04 11.12 -11.57
N GLY A 20 -3.09 11.74 -12.25
CA GLY A 20 -3.27 13.01 -12.95
C GLY A 20 -2.87 14.24 -12.13
N GLU A 21 -2.62 14.11 -10.82
CA GLU A 21 -2.09 15.19 -9.98
C GLU A 21 -0.56 15.19 -9.98
N ALA A 22 0.06 16.27 -9.51
CA ALA A 22 1.52 16.38 -9.34
C ALA A 22 2.34 16.06 -10.62
N GLU A 23 1.79 16.39 -11.80
CA GLU A 23 2.38 16.06 -13.13
C GLU A 23 2.50 14.54 -13.40
N MET A 24 1.86 13.70 -12.59
CA MET A 24 1.87 12.23 -12.70
C MET A 24 0.61 11.73 -13.39
N LYS A 25 0.63 11.65 -14.73
CA LYS A 25 -0.56 11.32 -15.54
C LYS A 25 -1.09 9.89 -15.36
N LEU A 26 -0.26 8.96 -14.88
CA LEU A 26 -0.58 7.52 -14.86
C LEU A 26 -0.48 6.89 -13.47
N THR A 27 0.03 7.62 -12.48
CA THR A 27 0.35 7.07 -11.15
C THR A 27 -0.30 7.89 -10.07
N GLY A 28 -0.76 7.20 -9.02
CA GLY A 28 -1.21 7.79 -7.77
C GLY A 28 -0.45 7.16 -6.62
N PHE A 29 -0.35 7.86 -5.50
CA PHE A 29 0.41 7.38 -4.35
C PHE A 29 -0.39 7.54 -3.06
N GLY A 30 -0.23 6.57 -2.17
CA GLY A 30 -0.91 6.53 -0.89
C GLY A 30 -0.11 5.74 0.13
N LEU A 31 -0.31 6.06 1.40
CA LEU A 31 0.30 5.39 2.54
C LEU A 31 -0.78 4.66 3.32
N LEU A 32 -0.56 3.38 3.60
CA LEU A 32 -1.43 2.58 4.46
C LEU A 32 -0.70 2.29 5.77
N LYS A 33 -1.27 2.74 6.89
CA LYS A 33 -0.78 2.45 8.24
C LYS A 33 -1.83 1.65 9.00
N LEU A 34 -1.45 0.50 9.52
CA LEU A 34 -2.32 -0.39 10.29
C LEU A 34 -1.66 -0.74 11.61
N ALA A 35 -2.41 -0.64 12.71
CA ALA A 35 -2.04 -1.23 13.99
C ALA A 35 -2.30 -2.74 13.96
N ALA A 36 -1.69 -3.51 14.87
CA ALA A 36 -1.83 -4.98 14.89
C ALA A 36 -3.30 -5.42 14.97
N GLY A 37 -3.70 -6.34 14.08
CA GLY A 37 -5.08 -6.85 14.00
C GLY A 37 -6.04 -6.00 13.18
N GLU A 38 -5.66 -4.78 12.78
CA GLU A 38 -6.45 -3.96 11.86
C GLU A 38 -6.44 -4.52 10.44
N LYS A 39 -7.48 -4.17 9.69
CA LYS A 39 -7.67 -4.60 8.30
C LYS A 39 -7.98 -3.42 7.42
N HIS A 40 -7.49 -3.50 6.19
CA HIS A 40 -7.91 -2.59 5.14
C HIS A 40 -8.33 -3.39 3.91
N ALA A 41 -9.49 -3.04 3.35
CA ALA A 41 -9.99 -3.62 2.12
C ALA A 41 -10.24 -2.48 1.13
N ALA A 42 -9.69 -2.63 -0.08
CA ALA A 42 -9.83 -1.64 -1.13
C ALA A 42 -10.12 -2.33 -2.47
N LYS A 43 -10.90 -1.65 -3.31
CA LYS A 43 -11.10 -2.04 -4.71
C LYS A 43 -10.13 -1.22 -5.56
N THR A 44 -9.29 -1.91 -6.33
CA THR A 44 -8.34 -1.28 -7.26
C THR A 44 -9.00 -0.80 -8.55
N GLY A 45 -10.25 -1.22 -8.81
CA GLY A 45 -11.00 -0.82 -9.99
C GLY A 45 -10.32 -1.33 -11.26
N THR A 46 -10.03 -0.41 -12.19
CA THR A 46 -9.32 -0.70 -13.45
C THR A 46 -7.81 -0.49 -13.35
N LEU A 47 -7.28 -0.09 -12.19
CA LEU A 47 -5.88 0.24 -12.00
C LEU A 47 -5.13 -0.93 -11.37
N GLU A 48 -3.88 -1.11 -11.80
CA GLU A 48 -2.93 -1.99 -11.13
C GLU A 48 -2.36 -1.29 -9.89
N MET A 49 -2.03 -2.06 -8.85
CA MET A 49 -1.46 -1.52 -7.62
C MET A 49 -0.23 -2.30 -7.20
N ALA A 50 0.84 -1.58 -6.86
CA ALA A 50 2.00 -2.15 -6.17
C ALA A 50 1.88 -1.85 -4.67
N LEU A 51 1.79 -2.91 -3.85
CA LEU A 51 1.87 -2.80 -2.40
C LEU A 51 3.32 -3.02 -1.96
N VAL A 52 3.93 -1.96 -1.42
CA VAL A 52 5.29 -1.99 -0.90
C VAL A 52 5.22 -2.00 0.62
N ILE A 53 5.71 -3.06 1.26
CA ILE A 53 5.71 -3.14 2.72
C ILE A 53 6.92 -2.37 3.27
N LEU A 54 6.66 -1.22 3.87
CA LEU A 54 7.71 -0.37 4.44
C LEU A 54 8.24 -0.95 5.75
N GLY A 55 7.38 -1.53 6.60
CA GLY A 55 7.76 -2.21 7.83
C GLY A 55 6.59 -3.02 8.40
N GLY A 56 6.90 -3.93 9.32
CA GLY A 56 5.93 -4.84 9.92
C GLY A 56 5.66 -6.10 9.09
N ARG A 57 4.57 -6.78 9.44
CA ARG A 57 4.06 -7.97 8.76
C ARG A 57 2.58 -7.77 8.47
N CYS A 58 2.13 -8.27 7.33
CA CYS A 58 0.72 -8.34 7.04
C CYS A 58 0.39 -9.53 6.13
N ALA A 59 -0.81 -10.07 6.28
CA ALA A 59 -1.42 -10.95 5.30
C ALA A 59 -2.04 -10.10 4.19
N VAL A 60 -1.96 -10.55 2.93
CA VAL A 60 -2.57 -9.86 1.78
C VAL A 60 -3.32 -10.89 0.93
N ARG A 61 -4.60 -10.64 0.70
CA ARG A 61 -5.52 -11.54 -0.01
C ARG A 61 -6.24 -10.80 -1.12
N GLY A 62 -6.50 -11.50 -2.21
CA GLY A 62 -7.35 -11.00 -3.28
C GLY A 62 -7.78 -12.15 -4.20
N PRO A 63 -8.60 -11.86 -5.22
CA PRO A 63 -9.05 -12.88 -6.15
C PRO A 63 -7.85 -13.46 -6.90
N GLY A 64 -7.61 -14.77 -6.70
CA GLY A 64 -6.49 -15.49 -7.32
C GLY A 64 -5.17 -15.44 -6.54
N PHE A 65 -5.12 -14.82 -5.36
CA PHE A 65 -3.92 -14.85 -4.51
C PHE A 65 -4.24 -14.79 -3.01
N ASP A 66 -3.54 -15.60 -2.20
CA ASP A 66 -3.56 -15.53 -0.74
C ASP A 66 -2.12 -15.59 -0.23
N PHE A 67 -1.61 -14.45 0.22
CA PHE A 67 -0.32 -14.35 0.86
C PHE A 67 -0.53 -14.28 2.37
N ALA A 68 -0.31 -15.40 3.05
CA ALA A 68 -0.57 -15.55 4.49
C ALA A 68 0.32 -14.64 5.35
N GLU A 69 1.58 -14.41 4.96
CA GLU A 69 2.50 -13.51 5.65
C GLU A 69 3.43 -12.84 4.63
N VAL A 70 3.39 -11.51 4.55
CA VAL A 70 4.26 -10.69 3.72
C VAL A 70 4.86 -9.59 4.60
N GLY A 71 6.16 -9.34 4.43
CA GLY A 71 6.92 -8.40 5.25
C GLY A 71 7.93 -9.14 6.13
N GLY A 72 8.17 -8.64 7.34
CA GLY A 72 9.09 -9.24 8.32
C GLY A 72 10.20 -8.32 8.82
N ARG A 73 10.40 -7.17 8.16
CA ARG A 73 11.38 -6.16 8.60
C ARG A 73 10.76 -5.16 9.56
N ALA A 74 11.50 -4.79 10.61
CA ALA A 74 11.05 -3.81 11.59
C ALA A 74 10.90 -2.41 10.97
N ASP A 75 11.75 -2.07 10.01
CA ASP A 75 11.81 -0.76 9.35
C ASP A 75 12.45 -0.86 7.95
N VAL A 76 12.45 0.26 7.22
CA VAL A 76 12.95 0.36 5.83
C VAL A 76 14.47 0.23 5.70
N PHE A 77 15.21 0.33 6.80
CA PHE A 77 16.68 0.23 6.85
C PHE A 77 17.14 -1.18 7.25
N SER A 78 16.26 -1.99 7.83
CA SER A 78 16.55 -3.34 8.32
C SER A 78 16.65 -4.44 7.24
N GLY A 79 16.56 -4.14 5.93
CA GLY A 79 16.76 -5.13 4.86
C GLY A 79 16.02 -4.85 3.54
N LEU A 80 16.16 -5.78 2.59
CA LEU A 80 15.56 -5.69 1.24
C LEU A 80 14.02 -5.59 1.30
N ALA A 81 13.43 -4.80 0.40
CA ALA A 81 11.99 -4.57 0.37
C ALA A 81 11.22 -5.76 -0.19
N HIS A 82 10.13 -6.14 0.47
CA HIS A 82 9.13 -7.04 -0.10
C HIS A 82 8.06 -6.23 -0.81
N THR A 83 8.07 -6.30 -2.15
CA THR A 83 7.06 -5.67 -3.01
C THR A 83 6.12 -6.74 -3.56
N ARG A 84 4.82 -6.43 -3.60
CA ARG A 84 3.80 -7.27 -4.21
C ARG A 84 3.01 -6.49 -5.25
N PHE A 85 2.79 -7.13 -6.39
CA PHE A 85 1.96 -6.61 -7.46
C PHE A 85 0.55 -7.17 -7.32
N ILE A 86 -0.46 -6.29 -7.39
CA ILE A 86 -1.87 -6.63 -7.22
C ILE A 86 -2.62 -6.32 -8.52
N CYS A 87 -3.20 -7.38 -9.10
CA CYS A 87 -4.01 -7.35 -10.33
C CYS A 87 -5.43 -6.76 -10.05
N PRO A 88 -6.14 -6.16 -11.04
CA PRO A 88 -7.35 -5.40 -10.78
C PRO A 88 -8.56 -6.31 -10.54
N VAL A 89 -8.89 -6.62 -9.28
CA VAL A 89 -10.16 -7.26 -8.87
C VAL A 89 -10.49 -7.08 -7.36
N GLY A 90 -9.75 -6.23 -6.65
CA GLY A 90 -9.92 -5.95 -5.21
C GLY A 90 -9.02 -6.79 -4.30
N TRP A 91 -8.70 -6.27 -3.10
CA TRP A 91 -7.81 -6.95 -2.16
C TRP A 91 -8.10 -6.55 -0.71
N THR A 92 -7.64 -7.38 0.23
CA THR A 92 -7.71 -7.16 1.68
C THR A 92 -6.35 -7.43 2.29
N THR A 93 -5.93 -6.59 3.23
CA THR A 93 -4.76 -6.84 4.07
C THR A 93 -5.09 -6.81 5.56
N ARG A 94 -4.31 -7.54 6.36
CA ARG A 94 -4.40 -7.58 7.83
C ARG A 94 -2.98 -7.58 8.41
N SER A 95 -2.69 -6.72 9.38
CA SER A 95 -1.44 -6.71 10.17
C SER A 95 -1.38 -7.81 11.24
#